data_AF-A0A6G1HE26-F1
#
_entry.id   AF-A0A6G1HE26-F1
#
_cell.length_a   1.000
_cell.length_b   1.000
_cell.length_c   1.000
_cell.angle_alpha   90.00
_cell.angle_beta   90.00
_cell.angle_gamma   90.00
#
_symmetry.space_group_name_H-M   'P 1'
#
loop_
_entity.id
_entity.type
_entity.pdbx_description
1 polymer ?
#
loop_
_entity_poly.entity_id
_entity_poly.type
_entity_poly.pdbx_seq_one_letter_code
_entity_poly.pdbx_strand_id
1 'polypeptide(L)'
;MINIFPHDPLTFSAYEITLWLENCQSRHKDTCHRIDRVRNHGGEGDFFVINVDDMRIDSVPRTSEYIALSYVWGKSQSDHIEEFCLRKSNLERLRTPNALSREDLPATVADTISLVKLLGYSYLWIDRLCIIQDDDAERMRHQLDAMGETYSGSVFTIAAVAGDDAHFGLPGVPGSSKTRLTTAFTESPVPVFETLIDDSIWNCRAWTYQERMCSRRCLYITNNKLFFQC
;
A
#
# COMPACT_ATOMS: atom_id res chain seq x y z
N MET A 1 7.59 -19.69 0.72
CA MET A 1 9.04 -19.88 0.93
C MET A 1 9.65 -18.52 0.67
N ILE A 2 10.15 -17.84 1.70
CA ILE A 2 10.62 -16.44 1.62
C ILE A 2 11.94 -16.45 0.82
N ASN A 3 11.90 -15.96 -0.42
CA ASN A 3 13.10 -15.81 -1.26
C ASN A 3 13.62 -14.37 -1.13
N ILE A 4 14.85 -14.21 -0.65
CA ILE A 4 15.54 -12.92 -0.47
C ILE A 4 16.70 -12.89 -1.48
N PHE A 5 16.84 -11.81 -2.26
CA PHE A 5 17.91 -11.64 -3.27
C PHE A 5 18.86 -10.51 -2.85
N PRO A 6 20.20 -10.65 -3.00
CA PRO A 6 21.18 -9.64 -2.55
C PRO A 6 21.60 -8.64 -3.65
N HIS A 7 21.78 -7.35 -3.32
CA HIS A 7 22.81 -6.40 -3.82
C HIS A 7 22.76 -5.00 -3.10
N ASP A 8 23.64 -4.05 -3.46
CA ASP A 8 24.30 -2.92 -2.72
C ASP A 8 23.42 -1.85 -1.98
N PRO A 9 23.83 -1.27 -0.79
CA PRO A 9 22.88 -1.03 0.30
C PRO A 9 22.66 0.40 0.82
N LEU A 10 22.60 1.46 0.00
CA LEU A 10 22.49 2.84 0.53
C LEU A 10 21.34 3.71 -0.01
N THR A 11 20.55 3.21 -0.96
CA THR A 11 19.36 3.91 -1.47
C THR A 11 18.26 2.91 -1.78
N PHE A 12 17.00 3.30 -1.54
CA PHE A 12 15.85 2.55 -2.02
C PHE A 12 15.95 2.38 -3.54
N SER A 13 16.13 1.13 -4.00
CA SER A 13 16.31 0.84 -5.43
C SER A 13 15.01 0.30 -6.02
N ALA A 14 14.35 1.12 -6.83
CA ALA A 14 13.21 0.69 -7.62
C ALA A 14 13.55 -0.51 -8.52
N TYR A 15 14.78 -0.58 -9.02
CA TYR A 15 15.27 -1.69 -9.82
C TYR A 15 15.23 -3.02 -9.04
N GLU A 16 15.62 -3.03 -7.77
CA GLU A 16 15.62 -4.26 -6.96
C GLU A 16 14.20 -4.76 -6.68
N ILE A 17 13.27 -3.85 -6.39
CA ILE A 17 11.86 -4.20 -6.19
C ILE A 17 11.28 -4.79 -7.47
N THR A 18 11.55 -4.18 -8.62
CA THR A 18 11.16 -4.72 -9.93
C THR A 18 11.74 -6.12 -10.14
N LEU A 19 13.03 -6.32 -9.84
CA LEU A 19 13.67 -7.63 -9.95
C LEU A 19 13.03 -8.69 -9.03
N TRP A 20 12.62 -8.32 -7.81
CA TRP A 20 11.91 -9.22 -6.90
C TRP A 20 10.52 -9.58 -7.41
N LEU A 21 9.80 -8.60 -7.97
CA LEU A 21 8.50 -8.84 -8.62
C LEU A 21 8.68 -9.81 -9.80
N GLU A 22 9.64 -9.57 -10.69
CA GLU A 22 9.94 -10.45 -11.83
C GLU A 22 10.37 -11.87 -11.40
N ASN A 23 11.16 -11.97 -10.33
CA ASN A 23 11.56 -13.26 -9.77
C ASN A 23 10.37 -14.02 -9.16
N CYS A 24 9.52 -13.34 -8.41
CA CYS A 24 8.27 -13.94 -7.92
C CYS A 24 7.40 -14.39 -9.10
N GLN A 25 7.28 -13.55 -10.12
CA GLN A 25 6.48 -13.84 -11.29
C GLN A 25 6.99 -15.07 -12.07
N SER A 26 8.29 -15.21 -12.22
CA SER A 26 8.89 -16.36 -12.92
C SER A 26 8.84 -17.65 -12.10
N ARG A 27 9.02 -17.57 -10.77
CA ARG A 27 9.21 -18.76 -9.91
C ARG A 27 7.95 -19.24 -9.21
N HIS A 28 6.98 -18.36 -8.93
CA HIS A 28 5.77 -18.67 -8.15
C HIS A 28 4.49 -18.55 -9.00
N LYS A 29 4.53 -19.08 -10.24
CA LYS A 29 3.41 -18.97 -11.20
C LYS A 29 2.09 -19.52 -10.66
N ASP A 30 2.12 -20.64 -9.95
CA ASP A 30 0.88 -21.32 -9.53
C ASP A 30 0.29 -20.76 -8.23
N THR A 31 1.09 -20.03 -7.43
CA THR A 31 0.69 -19.53 -6.10
C THR A 31 0.52 -18.01 -6.06
N CYS A 32 1.43 -17.24 -6.65
CA CYS A 32 1.41 -15.77 -6.61
C CYS A 32 0.78 -15.15 -7.87
N HIS A 33 0.63 -15.94 -8.93
CA HIS A 33 0.22 -15.52 -10.26
C HIS A 33 -1.13 -16.02 -10.69
N ARG A 34 -1.83 -16.76 -9.82
CA ARG A 34 -3.18 -17.22 -10.05
C ARG A 34 -4.12 -16.02 -10.09
N ILE A 35 -4.07 -15.26 -11.18
CA ILE A 35 -5.14 -14.36 -11.57
C ILE A 35 -6.28 -15.32 -11.86
N ASP A 36 -7.00 -15.76 -10.82
CA ASP A 36 -8.32 -16.29 -11.00
C ASP A 36 -9.11 -15.12 -11.57
N ARG A 37 -9.06 -15.02 -12.92
CA ARG A 37 -9.89 -14.17 -13.76
C ARG A 37 -11.37 -14.60 -13.69
N VAL A 38 -11.75 -15.33 -12.64
CA VAL A 38 -13.12 -15.54 -12.21
C VAL A 38 -13.44 -14.46 -11.17
N ARG A 39 -13.28 -13.19 -11.55
CA ARG A 39 -13.94 -12.09 -10.85
C ARG A 39 -15.35 -11.96 -11.41
N ASN A 40 -16.14 -13.01 -11.22
CA ASN A 40 -17.57 -13.01 -11.49
C ASN A 40 -18.31 -12.43 -10.27
N HIS A 41 -17.93 -11.23 -9.85
CA HIS A 41 -18.77 -10.40 -9.02
C HIS A 41 -18.89 -9.06 -9.73
N GLY A 42 -19.84 -9.04 -10.66
CA GLY A 42 -20.52 -7.82 -11.06
C GLY A 42 -21.21 -7.21 -9.85
N GLY A 43 -20.45 -6.45 -9.07
CA GLY A 43 -21.02 -5.35 -8.32
C GLY A 43 -21.02 -4.14 -9.24
N GLU A 44 -22.19 -3.65 -9.62
CA GLU A 44 -22.33 -2.29 -10.12
C GLU A 44 -21.81 -1.33 -9.05
N GLY A 45 -20.58 -0.87 -9.19
CA GLY A 45 -19.95 0.01 -8.21
C GLY A 45 -18.56 0.43 -8.65
N ASP A 46 -18.28 1.72 -8.48
CA ASP A 46 -16.98 2.30 -8.76
C ASP A 46 -15.92 1.67 -7.82
N PHE A 47 -14.84 1.13 -8.40
CA PHE A 47 -13.64 0.77 -7.65
C PHE A 47 -12.66 1.95 -7.73
N PHE A 48 -12.63 2.71 -6.64
CA PHE A 48 -11.80 3.91 -6.58
C PHE A 48 -10.33 3.57 -6.37
N VAL A 49 -9.49 4.30 -7.07
CA VAL A 49 -8.03 4.30 -6.93
C VAL A 49 -7.53 5.73 -7.04
N ILE A 50 -6.32 5.98 -6.54
CA ILE A 50 -5.57 7.18 -6.87
C ILE A 50 -4.86 6.93 -8.19
N ASN A 51 -5.14 7.74 -9.21
CA ASN A 51 -4.27 7.88 -10.36
C ASN A 51 -3.10 8.77 -9.93
N VAL A 52 -1.92 8.18 -9.76
CA VAL A 52 -0.75 8.91 -9.25
C VAL A 52 -0.24 9.91 -10.29
N ASP A 53 -0.32 9.58 -11.59
CA ASP A 53 0.17 10.44 -12.67
C ASP A 53 -0.60 11.76 -12.74
N ASP A 54 -1.93 11.68 -12.65
CA ASP A 54 -2.84 12.83 -12.67
C ASP A 54 -3.09 13.44 -11.28
N MET A 55 -2.62 12.81 -10.20
CA MET A 55 -2.89 13.20 -8.80
C MET A 55 -4.39 13.43 -8.52
N ARG A 56 -5.22 12.43 -8.86
CA ARG A 56 -6.69 12.47 -8.69
C ARG A 56 -7.26 11.11 -8.28
N ILE A 57 -8.46 11.10 -7.73
CA ILE A 57 -9.26 9.88 -7.59
C ILE A 57 -9.82 9.49 -8.96
N ASP A 58 -9.69 8.21 -9.30
CA ASP A 58 -10.22 7.62 -10.53
C ASP A 58 -11.09 6.41 -10.21
N SER A 59 -11.96 6.03 -11.14
CA SER A 59 -12.73 4.78 -11.08
C SER A 59 -12.21 3.87 -12.19
N VAL A 60 -11.69 2.71 -11.81
CA VAL A 60 -11.10 1.77 -12.77
C VAL A 60 -11.77 0.39 -12.66
N PRO A 61 -11.76 -0.42 -13.74
CA PRO A 61 -12.17 -1.81 -13.62
C PRO A 61 -11.37 -2.50 -12.53
N ARG A 62 -12.00 -3.36 -11.72
CA ARG A 62 -11.29 -4.13 -10.67
C ARG A 62 -10.15 -4.99 -11.22
N THR A 63 -10.17 -5.30 -12.52
CA THR A 63 -9.11 -6.04 -13.24
C THR A 63 -7.86 -5.22 -13.55
N SER A 64 -7.88 -3.91 -13.32
CA SER A 64 -6.73 -3.03 -13.54
C SER A 64 -5.61 -3.37 -12.57
N GLU A 65 -4.37 -3.15 -12.99
CA GLU A 65 -3.21 -3.31 -12.11
C GLU A 65 -3.09 -2.10 -11.19
N TYR A 66 -3.00 -2.34 -9.88
CA TYR A 66 -2.79 -1.32 -8.87
C TYR A 66 -1.89 -1.84 -7.76
N ILE A 67 -1.24 -0.91 -7.07
CA ILE A 67 -0.51 -1.16 -5.83
C ILE A 67 -1.42 -0.82 -4.66
N ALA A 68 -1.38 -1.60 -3.58
CA ALA A 68 -2.09 -1.26 -2.34
C ALA A 68 -1.12 -0.70 -1.29
N LEU A 69 -1.59 0.23 -0.46
CA LEU A 69 -0.89 0.67 0.75
C LEU A 69 -1.59 0.16 2.00
N SER A 70 -0.80 -0.44 2.88
CA SER A 70 -1.18 -0.81 4.24
C SER A 70 -0.28 -0.02 5.21
N TYR A 71 -0.89 0.82 6.04
CA TYR A 71 -0.18 1.73 6.94
C TYR A 71 -1.03 2.06 8.16
N VAL A 72 -0.39 2.44 9.26
CA VAL A 72 -1.07 2.90 10.47
C VAL A 72 -1.54 4.33 10.25
N TRP A 73 -2.83 4.60 10.46
CA TRP A 73 -3.36 5.96 10.38
C TRP A 73 -2.82 6.83 11.53
N GLY A 74 -2.80 6.28 12.74
CA GLY A 74 -2.41 6.98 13.97
C GLY A 74 -3.57 7.00 14.96
N LYS A 75 -3.30 7.41 16.20
CA LYS A 75 -4.37 7.79 17.13
C LYS A 75 -4.65 9.26 16.89
N SER A 76 -5.93 9.63 16.72
CA SER A 76 -6.35 11.04 16.77
C SER A 76 -6.01 11.59 18.16
N GLN A 77 -4.79 12.11 18.31
CA GLN A 77 -4.37 12.78 19.54
C GLN A 77 -4.92 14.19 19.45
N SER A 78 -5.86 14.49 20.33
CA SER A 78 -6.49 15.79 20.60
C SER A 78 -7.41 16.37 19.49
N ASP A 79 -8.72 16.30 19.78
CA ASP A 79 -9.89 17.11 19.39
C ASP A 79 -10.00 17.92 18.07
N HIS A 80 -9.00 18.17 17.23
CA HIS A 80 -9.17 19.18 16.15
C HIS A 80 -8.56 18.92 14.77
N ILE A 81 -7.94 17.77 14.46
CA ILE A 81 -7.50 17.49 13.08
C ILE A 81 -8.05 16.13 12.63
N GLU A 82 -9.13 16.17 11.86
CA GLU A 82 -9.55 15.01 11.06
C GLU A 82 -8.55 14.82 9.92
N GLU A 83 -7.79 13.73 9.96
CA GLU A 83 -6.93 13.32 8.84
C GLU A 83 -7.74 13.19 7.54
N PHE A 84 -7.19 13.74 6.46
CA PHE A 84 -7.80 13.79 5.13
C PHE A 84 -8.29 12.41 4.66
N CYS A 85 -9.53 12.35 4.17
CA CYS A 85 -10.15 11.11 3.69
C CYS A 85 -11.15 11.36 2.55
N LEU A 86 -11.47 10.30 1.82
CA LEU A 86 -12.50 10.36 0.77
C LEU A 86 -13.90 10.40 1.41
N ARG A 87 -14.70 11.37 0.97
CA ARG A 87 -16.08 11.59 1.40
C ARG A 87 -16.98 11.84 0.21
N LYS A 88 -18.28 11.60 0.34
CA LYS A 88 -19.27 11.92 -0.71
C LYS A 88 -19.17 13.38 -1.16
N SER A 89 -18.94 14.28 -0.21
CA SER A 89 -18.86 15.73 -0.44
C SER A 89 -17.62 16.18 -1.20
N ASN A 90 -16.51 15.43 -1.16
CA ASN A 90 -15.27 15.81 -1.83
C ASN A 90 -14.96 14.95 -3.08
N LEU A 91 -15.68 13.84 -3.31
CA LEU A 91 -15.44 12.90 -4.43
C LEU A 91 -15.32 13.60 -5.79
N GLU A 92 -16.32 14.36 -6.20
CA GLU A 92 -16.32 15.00 -7.54
C GLU A 92 -15.17 15.99 -7.72
N ARG A 93 -14.81 16.70 -6.65
CA ARG A 93 -13.65 17.60 -6.65
C ARG A 93 -12.35 16.82 -6.77
N LEU A 94 -12.22 15.71 -6.03
CA LEU A 94 -11.03 14.86 -6.03
C LEU A 94 -10.85 14.06 -7.34
N ARG A 95 -11.90 13.94 -8.16
CA ARG A 95 -11.81 13.41 -9.53
C ARG A 95 -11.20 14.37 -10.54
N THR A 96 -11.02 15.65 -10.19
CA THR A 96 -10.41 16.61 -11.12
C THR A 96 -8.88 16.45 -11.18
N PRO A 97 -8.24 16.62 -12.35
CA PRO A 97 -6.79 16.54 -12.47
C PRO A 97 -6.06 17.45 -11.48
N ASN A 98 -5.03 16.92 -10.83
CA ASN A 98 -4.22 17.56 -9.80
C ASN A 98 -4.97 17.97 -8.54
N ALA A 99 -6.14 17.40 -8.25
CA ALA A 99 -6.89 17.71 -7.04
C ALA A 99 -6.13 17.34 -5.76
N LEU A 100 -5.51 16.14 -5.74
CA LEU A 100 -4.77 15.66 -4.57
C LEU A 100 -3.48 16.45 -4.33
N SER A 101 -2.91 17.08 -5.36
CA SER A 101 -1.75 17.97 -5.21
C SER A 101 -2.04 19.25 -4.43
N ARG A 102 -3.33 19.56 -4.18
CA ARG A 102 -3.78 20.74 -3.42
C ARG A 102 -4.14 20.40 -1.97
N GLU A 103 -4.08 19.13 -1.61
CA GLU A 103 -4.40 18.64 -0.28
C GLU A 103 -3.11 18.47 0.54
N ASP A 104 -3.24 18.62 1.85
CA ASP A 104 -2.17 18.30 2.79
C ASP A 104 -2.18 16.79 3.05
N LEU A 105 -1.52 16.04 2.17
CA LEU A 105 -1.47 14.58 2.28
C LEU A 105 -0.46 14.16 3.37
N PRO A 106 -0.79 13.18 4.22
CA PRO A 106 0.16 12.65 5.18
C PRO A 106 1.43 12.12 4.50
N ALA A 107 2.58 12.27 5.16
CA ALA A 107 3.89 11.94 4.58
C ALA A 107 3.96 10.50 4.05
N THR A 108 3.38 9.53 4.76
CA THR A 108 3.35 8.12 4.32
C THR A 108 2.59 7.95 3.00
N VAL A 109 1.50 8.70 2.80
CA VAL A 109 0.73 8.71 1.55
C VAL A 109 1.53 9.36 0.42
N ALA A 110 2.11 10.54 0.66
CA ALA A 110 2.90 11.27 -0.34
C ALA A 110 4.14 10.48 -0.81
N ASP A 111 4.86 9.86 0.14
CA ASP A 111 5.99 9.00 -0.16
C ASP A 111 5.56 7.76 -0.95
N THR A 112 4.41 7.15 -0.60
CA THR A 112 3.87 6.01 -1.35
C THR A 112 3.51 6.36 -2.78
N ILE A 113 2.88 7.51 -3.02
CA ILE A 113 2.58 8.01 -4.36
C ILE A 113 3.87 8.14 -5.18
N SER A 114 4.90 8.75 -4.59
CA SER A 114 6.21 8.93 -5.24
C SER A 114 6.87 7.59 -5.57
N LEU A 115 6.76 6.63 -4.64
CA LEU A 115 7.27 5.27 -4.84
C LEU A 115 6.53 4.53 -5.96
N VAL A 116 5.20 4.58 -5.99
CA VAL A 116 4.39 3.92 -7.02
C VAL A 116 4.76 4.45 -8.42
N LYS A 117 4.93 5.78 -8.55
CA LYS A 117 5.44 6.40 -9.79
C LYS A 117 6.83 5.89 -10.17
N LEU A 118 7.74 5.85 -9.19
CA LEU A 118 9.12 5.41 -9.43
C LEU A 118 9.19 3.95 -9.90
N LEU A 119 8.25 3.11 -9.43
CA LEU A 119 8.12 1.71 -9.86
C LEU A 119 7.38 1.54 -11.18
N GLY A 120 6.87 2.62 -11.79
CA GLY A 120 6.22 2.61 -13.11
C GLY A 120 4.75 2.18 -13.09
N TYR A 121 4.07 2.25 -11.95
CA TYR A 121 2.63 1.98 -11.83
C TYR A 121 1.83 3.29 -11.74
N SER A 122 0.63 3.30 -12.31
CA SER A 122 -0.24 4.49 -12.35
C SER A 122 -1.33 4.50 -11.28
N TYR A 123 -1.68 3.35 -10.70
CA TYR A 123 -2.80 3.23 -9.77
C TYR A 123 -2.37 2.76 -8.38
N LEU A 124 -2.83 3.48 -7.37
CA LEU A 124 -2.60 3.21 -5.96
C LEU A 124 -3.94 3.14 -5.23
N TRP A 125 -4.16 2.05 -4.50
CA TRP A 125 -5.29 1.90 -3.61
C TRP A 125 -4.87 2.15 -2.15
N ILE A 126 -5.61 3.02 -1.46
CA ILE A 126 -5.43 3.33 -0.04
C ILE A 126 -6.81 3.34 0.59
N ASP A 127 -7.03 2.51 1.62
CA ASP A 127 -8.29 2.39 2.33
C ASP A 127 -8.98 3.75 2.59
N ARG A 128 -8.26 4.70 3.18
CA ARG A 128 -8.78 6.00 3.59
C ARG A 128 -9.14 6.95 2.44
N LEU A 129 -8.56 6.73 1.26
CA LEU A 129 -8.73 7.59 0.08
C LEU A 129 -9.49 6.91 -1.07
N CYS A 130 -9.73 5.61 -0.98
CA CYS A 130 -10.40 4.80 -2.00
C CYS A 130 -11.70 4.17 -1.49
N ILE A 131 -12.01 4.32 -0.21
CA ILE A 131 -13.30 4.00 0.42
C ILE A 131 -13.93 5.31 0.86
N ILE A 132 -15.20 5.50 0.54
CA ILE A 132 -15.98 6.67 0.98
C ILE A 132 -16.26 6.50 2.48
N GLN A 133 -15.63 7.31 3.33
CA GLN A 133 -15.66 7.12 4.79
C GLN A 133 -17.00 7.50 5.43
N ASP A 134 -17.81 8.31 4.77
CA ASP A 134 -19.14 8.74 5.18
C ASP A 134 -20.25 8.08 4.35
N ASP A 135 -19.98 6.87 3.83
CA ASP A 135 -20.98 6.12 3.08
C ASP A 135 -22.11 5.58 3.97
N ASP A 136 -23.20 5.15 3.35
CA ASP A 136 -24.25 4.44 4.07
C ASP A 136 -23.72 3.10 4.62
N ALA A 137 -24.31 2.65 5.73
CA ALA A 137 -23.81 1.50 6.47
C ALA A 137 -23.75 0.21 5.64
N GLU A 138 -24.66 0.05 4.67
CA GLU A 138 -24.70 -1.12 3.81
C GLU A 138 -23.56 -1.11 2.79
N ARG A 139 -23.33 0.03 2.11
CA ARG A 139 -22.20 0.20 1.19
C ARG A 139 -20.86 0.11 1.90
N MET A 140 -20.74 0.73 3.07
CA MET A 140 -19.54 0.65 3.90
C MET A 140 -19.21 -0.81 4.23
N ARG A 141 -20.21 -1.59 4.67
CA ARG A 141 -20.04 -3.03 4.95
C ARG A 141 -19.58 -3.80 3.71
N HIS A 142 -20.17 -3.55 2.55
CA HIS A 142 -19.72 -4.19 1.31
C HIS A 142 -18.28 -3.84 0.93
N GLN A 143 -17.85 -2.60 1.16
CA GLN A 143 -16.46 -2.17 0.92
C GLN A 143 -15.48 -2.85 1.88
N LEU A 144 -15.85 -2.98 3.15
CA LEU A 144 -15.06 -3.67 4.17
C LEU A 144 -14.95 -5.17 3.88
N ASP A 145 -16.06 -5.82 3.51
CA ASP A 145 -16.09 -7.24 3.14
C ASP A 145 -15.20 -7.52 1.90
N ALA A 146 -15.09 -6.54 0.99
CA ALA A 146 -14.26 -6.63 -0.21
C ALA A 146 -12.78 -6.25 0.01
N MET A 147 -12.34 -5.91 1.23
CA MET A 147 -10.94 -5.53 1.49
C MET A 147 -9.98 -6.68 1.19
N GLY A 148 -10.30 -7.91 1.57
CA GLY A 148 -9.47 -9.07 1.28
C GLY A 148 -9.28 -9.31 -0.23
N GLU A 149 -10.34 -9.11 -1.02
CA GLU A 149 -10.28 -9.20 -2.49
C GLU A 149 -9.45 -8.07 -3.11
N THR A 150 -9.48 -6.89 -2.47
CA THR A 150 -8.71 -5.72 -2.90
C THR A 150 -7.21 -5.95 -2.66
N TYR A 151 -6.81 -6.36 -1.45
CA TYR A 151 -5.40 -6.66 -1.17
C TYR A 151 -4.88 -7.84 -1.99
N SER A 152 -5.65 -8.93 -2.12
CA SER A 152 -5.27 -10.08 -2.97
C SER A 152 -5.24 -9.77 -4.46
N GLY A 153 -5.91 -8.69 -4.85
CA GLY A 153 -6.00 -8.20 -6.21
C GLY A 153 -4.89 -7.26 -6.66
N SER A 154 -4.16 -6.68 -5.72
CA SER A 154 -3.04 -5.81 -6.00
C SER A 154 -1.89 -6.57 -6.68
N VAL A 155 -1.05 -5.84 -7.43
CA VAL A 155 0.20 -6.41 -7.96
C VAL A 155 1.10 -6.83 -6.79
N PHE A 156 1.19 -5.93 -5.79
CA PHE A 156 1.74 -6.15 -4.46
C PHE A 156 1.21 -5.05 -3.52
N THR A 157 1.36 -5.30 -2.22
CA THR A 157 1.04 -4.33 -1.16
C THR A 157 2.32 -3.76 -0.57
N ILE A 158 2.36 -2.44 -0.39
CA ILE A 158 3.39 -1.75 0.40
C ILE A 158 2.89 -1.72 1.84
N ALA A 159 3.65 -2.31 2.76
CA ALA A 159 3.39 -2.24 4.19
C ALA A 159 4.34 -1.23 4.85
N ALA A 160 3.80 -0.10 5.31
CA ALA A 160 4.53 0.93 6.04
C ALA A 160 4.63 0.54 7.53
N VAL A 161 5.65 -0.27 7.86
CA VAL A 161 5.83 -0.86 9.20
C VAL A 161 6.60 0.07 10.13
N ALA A 162 7.44 0.95 9.57
CA ALA A 162 8.33 1.84 10.30
C ALA A 162 7.61 2.83 11.24
N GLY A 163 6.40 3.25 10.85
CA GLY A 163 5.66 4.35 11.47
C GLY A 163 4.51 3.92 12.36
N ASP A 164 4.22 4.77 13.33
CA ASP A 164 3.10 4.68 14.26
C ASP A 164 1.88 5.52 13.83
N ASP A 165 2.03 6.36 12.80
CA ASP A 165 0.98 7.16 12.19
C ASP A 165 1.20 7.45 10.69
N ALA A 166 0.22 8.14 10.08
CA ALA A 166 0.19 8.51 8.67
C ALA A 166 1.27 9.54 8.28
N HIS A 167 1.83 10.28 9.23
CA HIS A 167 2.79 11.37 9.02
C HIS A 167 4.24 10.91 9.20
N PHE A 168 4.46 9.64 9.58
CA PHE A 168 5.80 9.10 9.76
C PHE A 168 6.65 9.12 8.47
N GLY A 169 6.04 8.82 7.31
CA GLY A 169 6.72 8.71 6.02
C GLY A 169 7.26 7.31 5.72
N LEU A 170 7.84 7.13 4.52
CA LEU A 170 8.51 5.90 4.11
C LEU A 170 10.05 6.10 4.08
N PRO A 171 10.78 5.46 5.02
CA PRO A 171 12.24 5.51 5.03
C PRO A 171 12.87 5.01 3.74
N GLY A 172 13.83 5.78 3.23
CA GLY A 172 14.62 5.43 2.04
C GLY A 172 14.01 5.84 0.70
N VAL A 173 12.69 6.10 0.62
CA VAL A 173 12.05 6.55 -0.63
C VAL A 173 12.66 7.89 -1.08
N PRO A 174 13.08 8.04 -2.37
CA PRO A 174 13.63 9.30 -2.86
C PRO A 174 12.66 10.48 -2.65
N GLY A 175 13.15 11.55 -2.03
CA GLY A 175 12.33 12.72 -1.70
C GLY A 175 11.65 12.66 -0.32
N SER A 176 11.70 11.53 0.39
CA SER A 176 11.17 11.45 1.75
C SER A 176 12.07 12.20 2.75
N SER A 177 11.43 12.76 3.79
CA SER A 177 12.14 13.40 4.91
C SER A 177 12.98 12.40 5.73
N LYS A 178 12.82 11.08 5.49
CA LYS A 178 13.48 9.99 6.20
C LYS A 178 14.51 9.33 5.28
N THR A 179 15.60 10.04 5.02
CA THR A 179 16.53 9.79 3.90
C THR A 179 17.49 8.60 4.08
N ARG A 180 17.42 7.80 5.16
CA ARG A 180 18.38 6.69 5.35
C ARG A 180 17.75 5.44 5.93
N LEU A 181 17.75 4.38 5.14
CA LEU A 181 17.77 3.01 5.65
C LEU A 181 19.20 2.75 6.15
N THR A 182 19.38 2.50 7.45
CA THR A 182 20.72 2.29 8.03
C THR A 182 21.32 0.92 7.70
N THR A 183 20.55 0.00 7.11
CA THR A 183 21.05 -1.32 6.72
C THR A 183 20.19 -1.88 5.61
N ALA A 184 20.51 -1.55 4.35
CA ALA A 184 19.79 -2.21 3.28
C ALA A 184 20.13 -3.70 3.23
N PHE A 185 19.09 -4.49 2.97
CA PHE A 185 19.11 -5.88 2.56
C PHE A 185 20.00 -6.80 3.39
N THR A 186 19.46 -7.27 4.51
CA THR A 186 19.95 -8.52 5.10
C THR A 186 18.99 -9.63 4.72
N GLU A 187 19.52 -10.77 4.26
CA GLU A 187 18.92 -12.08 4.54
C GLU A 187 18.76 -12.18 6.06
N SER A 188 17.64 -11.65 6.55
CA SER A 188 17.34 -11.74 7.96
C SER A 188 16.79 -13.15 8.15
N PRO A 189 17.36 -13.95 9.07
CA PRO A 189 16.75 -15.21 9.45
C PRO A 189 15.26 -14.98 9.67
N VAL A 190 14.40 -15.91 9.27
CA VAL A 190 12.92 -15.83 9.49
C VAL A 190 12.56 -15.29 10.89
N PRO A 191 13.26 -15.67 12.00
CA PRO A 191 13.03 -15.08 13.32
C PRO A 191 13.21 -13.57 13.44
N VAL A 192 14.12 -12.95 12.67
CA VAL A 192 14.38 -11.50 12.71
C VAL A 192 13.34 -10.72 11.91
N PHE A 193 12.81 -11.32 10.84
CA PHE A 193 11.68 -10.77 10.11
C PHE A 193 10.40 -10.86 10.95
N GLU A 194 10.14 -12.02 11.56
CA GLU A 194 9.00 -12.22 12.45
C GLU A 194 9.03 -11.24 13.63
N THR A 195 10.14 -11.11 14.35
CA THR A 195 10.23 -10.15 15.48
C THR A 195 10.01 -8.69 15.07
N LEU A 196 10.64 -8.21 13.99
CA LEU A 196 10.50 -6.82 13.54
C LEU A 196 9.08 -6.48 13.06
N ILE A 197 8.40 -7.43 12.42
CA ILE A 197 7.03 -7.23 11.95
C ILE A 197 6.05 -7.47 13.11
N ASP A 198 6.22 -8.53 13.90
CA ASP A 198 5.25 -8.96 14.89
C ASP A 198 5.16 -8.00 16.08
N ASP A 199 6.27 -7.35 16.45
CA ASP A 199 6.31 -6.32 17.51
C ASP A 199 5.87 -4.92 17.02
N SER A 200 5.59 -4.76 15.72
CA SER A 200 5.20 -3.46 15.17
C SER A 200 3.75 -3.09 15.52
N ILE A 201 3.50 -1.79 15.72
CA ILE A 201 2.13 -1.25 15.88
C ILE A 201 1.28 -1.60 14.65
N TRP A 202 1.91 -1.63 13.48
CA TRP A 202 1.28 -2.09 12.24
C TRP A 202 0.68 -3.49 12.41
N ASN A 203 1.44 -4.48 12.89
CA ASN A 203 0.94 -5.86 13.03
C ASN A 203 -0.01 -6.09 14.21
N CYS A 204 -0.07 -5.17 15.18
CA CYS A 204 -1.01 -5.22 16.30
C CYS A 204 -2.46 -4.80 15.95
N ARG A 205 -2.72 -4.33 14.72
CA ARG A 205 -4.08 -3.94 14.31
C ARG A 205 -4.87 -5.16 13.83
N ALA A 206 -6.14 -5.21 14.22
CA ALA A 206 -7.06 -6.28 13.82
C ALA A 206 -7.16 -6.47 12.30
N TRP A 207 -7.01 -5.37 11.53
CA TRP A 207 -7.09 -5.38 10.08
C TRP A 207 -5.82 -5.89 9.40
N THR A 208 -4.64 -5.71 10.00
CA THR A 208 -3.34 -6.07 9.40
C THR A 208 -3.21 -7.55 9.10
N TYR A 209 -3.91 -8.41 9.85
CA TYR A 209 -3.98 -9.83 9.52
C TYR A 209 -4.60 -10.06 8.14
N GLN A 210 -5.71 -9.39 7.79
CA GLN A 210 -6.31 -9.49 6.46
C GLN A 210 -5.39 -8.88 5.40
N GLU A 211 -4.76 -7.75 5.68
CA GLU A 211 -3.88 -7.06 4.73
C GLU A 211 -2.64 -7.91 4.41
N ARG A 212 -2.03 -8.52 5.43
CA ARG A 212 -0.86 -9.40 5.33
C ARG A 212 -1.20 -10.76 4.71
N MET A 213 -2.32 -11.37 5.11
CA MET A 213 -2.69 -12.72 4.65
C MET A 213 -3.33 -12.73 3.27
N CYS A 214 -4.05 -11.67 2.89
CA CYS A 214 -4.67 -11.58 1.58
C CYS A 214 -3.69 -11.10 0.50
N SER A 215 -2.66 -10.34 0.87
CA SER A 215 -1.65 -9.88 -0.10
C SER A 215 -0.77 -11.05 -0.58
N ARG A 216 -0.76 -11.28 -1.89
CA ARG A 216 0.09 -12.32 -2.51
C ARG A 216 1.56 -11.96 -2.54
N ARG A 217 1.84 -10.65 -2.54
CA ARG A 217 3.18 -10.06 -2.51
C ARG A 217 3.11 -8.87 -1.57
N CYS A 218 4.05 -8.79 -0.63
CA CYS A 218 4.12 -7.69 0.32
C CYS A 218 5.55 -7.15 0.38
N LEU A 219 5.69 -5.84 0.18
CA LEU A 219 6.92 -5.08 0.40
C LEU A 219 6.81 -4.36 1.75
N TYR A 220 7.52 -4.85 2.75
CA TYR A 220 7.58 -4.23 4.07
C TYR A 220 8.69 -3.20 4.12
N ILE A 221 8.33 -1.98 4.50
CA ILE A 221 9.26 -0.87 4.71
C ILE A 221 9.35 -0.61 6.21
N THR A 222 10.50 -0.96 6.80
CA THR A 222 10.80 -0.69 8.21
C THR A 222 11.72 0.52 8.34
N ASN A 223 12.08 0.89 9.57
CA ASN A 223 12.97 2.02 9.84
C ASN A 223 14.34 1.92 9.16
N ASN A 224 14.83 0.69 8.98
CA ASN A 224 16.19 0.44 8.53
C ASN A 224 16.32 -0.62 7.45
N LYS A 225 15.25 -1.36 7.13
CA LYS A 225 15.28 -2.51 6.21
C LYS A 225 14.06 -2.53 5.29
N LEU A 226 14.24 -3.18 4.15
CA LEU A 226 13.17 -3.56 3.23
C LEU A 226 13.05 -5.09 3.23
N PHE A 227 11.83 -5.61 3.28
CA PHE A 227 11.57 -7.03 3.14
C PHE A 227 10.55 -7.26 2.03
N PHE A 228 10.75 -8.30 1.24
CA PHE A 228 9.78 -8.73 0.23
C PHE A 228 9.32 -10.16 0.54
N GLN A 229 8.02 -10.34 0.62
CA GLN A 229 7.38 -11.63 0.84
C GLN A 229 6.48 -11.95 -0.36
N CYS A 230 6.59 -13.19 -0.85
CA CYS A 230 5.70 -13.78 -1.84
C CYS A 230 5.52 -15.28 -1.59
#